data_AF-A0A7C0UIA5-F1
#
_entry.id   AF-A0A7C0UIA5-F1
#
_cell.length_a   1.000
_cell.length_b   1.000
_cell.length_c   1.000
_cell.angle_alpha   90.00
_cell.angle_beta   90.00
_cell.angle_gamma   90.00
#
_symmetry.space_group_name_H-M   'P 1'
#
loop_
_entity.id
_entity.type
_entity.pdbx_description
1 polymer ?
#
loop_
_entity_poly.entity_id
_entity_poly.type
_entity_poly.pdbx_seq_one_letter_code
_entity_poly.pdbx_strand_id
1 'polypeptide(L)'
;MEEEEMKLEDYFYLAWTSLSERRGRSIGAVLGVIIAVLALSLALGIGQSFQRVFEEEIGKTLAANSIFLISNTGFTDADIAYLRNIPGVRTVFGVGVGSGVVMGSQGE
;
A
#
# COMPACT_ATOMS: atom_id res chain seq x y z
N MET A 1 44.12 -42.71 -4.25
CA MET A 1 42.83 -42.07 -4.58
C MET A 1 42.20 -41.80 -3.23
N GLU A 2 42.70 -40.78 -2.54
CA GLU A 2 42.20 -40.38 -1.23
C GLU A 2 41.56 -39.01 -1.47
N GLU A 3 40.25 -39.02 -1.66
CA GLU A 3 39.44 -37.83 -1.45
C GLU A 3 39.46 -37.58 0.06
N GLU A 4 40.54 -36.96 0.52
CA GLU A 4 40.59 -36.34 1.83
C GLU A 4 39.45 -35.33 1.84
N GLU A 5 38.44 -35.62 2.65
CA GLU A 5 37.32 -34.76 2.96
C GLU A 5 37.90 -33.44 3.48
N MET A 6 38.20 -32.49 2.57
CA MET A 6 38.69 -31.17 2.92
C MET A 6 37.60 -30.52 3.75
N LYS A 7 37.82 -30.54 5.07
CA LYS A 7 36.85 -30.12 6.06
C LYS A 7 36.42 -28.70 5.72
N LEU A 8 35.11 -28.47 5.59
CA LEU A 8 34.52 -27.16 5.34
C LEU A 8 35.05 -26.07 6.29
N GLU A 9 35.48 -26.49 7.48
CA GLU A 9 36.15 -25.68 8.49
C GLU A 9 37.47 -25.08 7.99
N ASP A 10 38.30 -25.84 7.27
CA ASP A 10 39.57 -25.34 6.71
C ASP A 10 39.30 -24.29 5.62
N TYR A 11 38.31 -24.52 4.77
CA TYR A 11 37.89 -23.52 3.77
C TYR A 11 37.37 -22.23 4.42
N PHE A 12 36.59 -22.34 5.50
CA PHE A 12 36.09 -21.20 6.24
C PHE A 12 37.23 -20.42 6.90
N TYR A 13 38.20 -21.12 7.48
CA TYR A 13 39.36 -20.52 8.12
C TYR A 13 40.27 -19.80 7.12
N LEU A 14 40.48 -20.40 5.95
CA LEU A 14 41.24 -19.81 4.85
C LEU A 14 40.55 -18.56 4.28
N ALA A 15 39.24 -18.64 4.06
CA ALA A 15 38.43 -17.52 3.61
C ALA A 15 38.43 -16.38 4.63
N TRP A 16 38.28 -16.68 5.92
CA TRP A 16 38.33 -15.69 7.00
C TRP A 16 39.69 -14.99 7.11
N THR A 17 40.77 -15.78 6.99
CA THR A 17 42.14 -15.27 7.01
C THR A 17 42.39 -14.33 5.82
N SER A 18 42.01 -14.73 4.61
CA SER A 18 42.07 -13.89 3.40
C SER A 18 41.21 -12.62 3.50
N LEU A 19 40.05 -12.70 4.15
CA LEU A 19 39.15 -11.56 4.35
C LEU A 19 39.74 -10.53 5.31
N SER A 20 40.43 -10.99 6.36
CA SER A 20 41.14 -10.16 7.35
C SER A 20 42.43 -9.54 6.80
N GLU A 21 43.06 -10.11 5.77
CA GLU A 21 44.25 -9.55 5.13
C GLU A 21 43.94 -8.33 4.26
N ARG A 22 42.73 -8.28 3.66
CA ARG A 22 42.27 -7.19 2.77
C ARG A 22 41.06 -6.44 3.34
N ARG A 23 41.12 -6.08 4.63
CA ARG A 23 40.00 -5.46 5.39
C ARG A 23 39.28 -4.34 4.64
N GLY A 24 40.02 -3.42 4.01
CA GLY A 24 39.43 -2.27 3.32
C GLY A 24 38.49 -2.63 2.17
N ARG A 25 38.82 -3.65 1.36
CA ARG A 25 37.98 -4.08 0.23
C ARG A 25 36.82 -4.96 0.68
N SER A 26 37.08 -5.86 1.64
CA SER A 26 36.07 -6.76 2.18
C SER A 26 34.95 -6.01 2.90
N ILE A 27 35.30 -4.99 3.70
CA ILE A 27 34.32 -4.14 4.38
C ILE A 27 33.44 -3.40 3.37
N GLY A 28 34.03 -2.83 2.33
CA GLY A 28 33.28 -2.16 1.26
C GLY A 28 32.31 -3.09 0.54
N ALA A 29 32.71 -4.32 0.25
CA ALA A 29 31.85 -5.32 -0.38
C ALA A 29 30.65 -5.70 0.51
N VAL A 30 30.90 -5.95 1.80
CA VAL A 30 29.84 -6.29 2.76
C VAL A 30 28.86 -5.12 2.93
N LEU A 31 29.36 -3.90 3.08
CA LEU A 31 28.52 -2.69 3.17
C LEU A 31 27.69 -2.49 1.90
N GLY A 32 28.27 -2.70 0.71
CA GLY A 32 27.56 -2.59 -0.56
C GLY A 32 26.39 -3.57 -0.65
N VAL A 33 26.60 -4.84 -0.27
CA VAL A 33 25.53 -5.85 -0.25
C VAL A 33 24.43 -5.46 0.76
N ILE A 34 24.80 -5.01 1.95
CA ILE A 34 23.84 -4.58 2.98
C ILE A 34 22.98 -3.43 2.45
N ILE A 35 23.60 -2.39 1.90
CA ILE A 35 22.89 -1.21 1.37
C ILE A 35 21.96 -1.60 0.22
N ALA A 36 22.39 -2.47 -0.69
CA ALA A 36 21.58 -2.93 -1.81
C ALA A 36 20.32 -3.69 -1.34
N VAL A 37 20.47 -4.61 -0.39
CA VAL A 37 19.33 -5.38 0.15
C VAL A 37 18.37 -4.47 0.91
N LEU A 38 18.88 -3.54 1.71
CA LEU A 38 18.05 -2.56 2.42
C LEU A 38 17.30 -1.65 1.45
N ALA A 39 17.97 -1.10 0.44
CA ALA A 39 17.35 -0.25 -0.57
C ALA A 39 16.23 -0.98 -1.31
N LEU A 40 16.46 -2.22 -1.74
CA LEU A 40 15.45 -3.02 -2.43
C LEU A 40 14.25 -3.33 -1.52
N SER A 41 14.52 -3.73 -0.27
CA SER A 41 13.47 -4.07 0.70
C SER A 41 12.61 -2.85 1.06
N LEU A 42 13.24 -1.69 1.25
CA LEU A 42 12.56 -0.42 1.50
C LEU A 42 11.74 0.03 0.28
N ALA A 43 12.32 -0.04 -0.92
CA ALA A 43 11.63 0.34 -2.15
C ALA A 43 10.37 -0.52 -2.38
N LEU A 44 10.47 -1.84 -2.17
CA LEU A 44 9.33 -2.75 -2.30
C LEU A 44 8.32 -2.57 -1.18
N GLY A 45 8.77 -2.45 0.07
CA GLY A 45 7.89 -2.29 1.24
C GLY A 45 7.09 -0.99 1.21
N ILE A 46 7.75 0.12 0.86
CA ILE A 46 7.10 1.42 0.68
C ILE A 46 6.21 1.37 -0.57
N GLY A 47 6.71 0.85 -1.68
CA GLY A 47 5.97 0.80 -2.95
C GLY A 47 4.62 0.07 -2.83
N GLN A 48 4.60 -1.11 -2.18
CA GLN A 48 3.36 -1.87 -2.00
C GLN A 48 2.37 -1.21 -1.02
N SER A 49 2.89 -0.59 0.04
CA SER A 49 2.05 0.11 1.02
C SER A 49 1.45 1.37 0.42
N PHE A 50 2.26 2.09 -0.36
CA PHE A 50 1.84 3.29 -1.07
C PHE A 50 0.81 2.97 -2.15
N GLN A 51 0.99 1.88 -2.90
CA GLN A 51 0.02 1.48 -3.93
C GLN A 51 -1.37 1.20 -3.34
N ARG A 52 -1.47 0.50 -2.21
CA ARG A 52 -2.77 0.22 -1.58
C ARG A 52 -3.47 1.48 -1.08
N VAL A 53 -2.73 2.35 -0.38
CA VAL A 53 -3.28 3.60 0.13
C VAL A 53 -3.64 4.53 -1.03
N PHE A 54 -2.80 4.59 -2.07
CA PHE A 54 -3.06 5.41 -3.23
C PHE A 54 -4.26 4.92 -4.04
N GLU A 55 -4.41 3.62 -4.29
CA GLU A 55 -5.60 3.04 -4.93
C GLU A 55 -6.87 3.31 -4.13
N GLU A 56 -6.78 3.23 -2.81
CA GLU A 56 -7.92 3.47 -1.93
C GLU A 56 -8.31 4.96 -1.91
N GLU A 57 -7.34 5.87 -1.77
CA GLU A 57 -7.56 7.31 -1.72
C GLU A 57 -7.94 7.88 -3.10
N ILE A 58 -7.26 7.47 -4.18
CA ILE A 58 -7.63 7.87 -5.55
C ILE A 58 -8.96 7.24 -5.95
N GLY A 59 -9.21 5.97 -5.62
CA GLY A 59 -10.48 5.31 -5.88
C GLY A 59 -11.66 6.02 -5.20
N LYS A 60 -11.46 6.50 -3.97
CA LYS A 60 -12.44 7.32 -3.24
C LYS A 60 -12.57 8.73 -3.82
N THR A 61 -11.46 9.38 -4.14
CA THR A 61 -11.43 10.79 -4.57
C THR A 61 -11.91 10.97 -6.00
N LEU A 62 -11.61 10.03 -6.90
CA LEU A 62 -12.02 10.13 -8.30
C LEU A 62 -13.50 9.83 -8.52
N ALA A 63 -14.23 9.31 -7.54
CA ALA A 63 -15.65 8.96 -7.69
C ALA A 63 -15.93 8.19 -9.00
N ALA A 64 -14.92 7.45 -9.49
CA ALA A 64 -14.81 7.10 -10.92
C ALA A 64 -15.87 6.10 -11.37
N ASN A 65 -16.60 5.51 -10.42
CA ASN A 65 -17.68 4.58 -10.64
C ASN A 65 -18.95 4.95 -9.84
N SER A 66 -19.12 6.23 -9.49
CA SER A 66 -20.36 6.72 -8.87
C SER A 66 -21.26 7.38 -9.91
N ILE A 67 -22.52 6.95 -9.97
CA ILE A 67 -23.56 7.53 -10.82
C ILE A 67 -24.51 8.31 -9.90
N PHE A 68 -24.66 9.61 -10.15
CA PHE A 68 -25.62 10.45 -9.45
C PHE A 68 -26.95 10.46 -10.21
N LEU A 69 -27.99 9.97 -9.57
CA LEU A 69 -29.35 10.00 -10.11
C LEU A 69 -30.10 11.15 -9.43
N ILE A 70 -30.71 12.03 -10.24
CA ILE A 70 -31.48 13.18 -9.79
C ILE A 70 -32.91 13.01 -10.33
N SER A 71 -33.90 13.02 -9.45
CA SER A 71 -35.32 12.90 -9.80
C SER A 71 -36.08 14.12 -9.33
N ASN A 72 -36.97 14.62 -10.18
CA ASN A 72 -37.83 15.77 -9.86
C ASN A 72 -38.96 15.41 -8.89
N THR A 73 -39.38 14.14 -8.85
CA THR A 73 -40.46 13.64 -7.98
C THR A 73 -39.94 12.98 -6.70
N GLY A 74 -38.62 12.98 -6.50
CA GLY A 74 -37.95 12.23 -5.44
C GLY A 74 -37.74 10.76 -5.79
N PHE A 75 -36.99 10.07 -4.93
CA PHE A 75 -36.80 8.62 -4.95
C PHE A 75 -37.41 8.02 -3.70
N THR A 76 -37.96 6.83 -3.83
CA THR A 76 -38.50 6.04 -2.73
C THR A 76 -37.55 4.91 -2.35
N ASP A 77 -37.75 4.32 -1.17
CA ASP A 77 -36.94 3.17 -0.72
C ASP A 77 -37.05 1.96 -1.68
N ALA A 78 -38.18 1.84 -2.40
CA ALA A 78 -38.36 0.82 -3.43
C ALA A 78 -37.41 1.01 -4.62
N ASP A 79 -37.16 2.26 -5.03
CA ASP A 79 -36.22 2.59 -6.11
C ASP A 79 -34.79 2.25 -5.71
N ILE A 80 -34.42 2.52 -4.45
CA ILE A 80 -33.12 2.16 -3.90
C ILE A 80 -32.95 0.63 -3.88
N ALA A 81 -33.97 -0.11 -3.46
CA ALA A 81 -33.94 -1.57 -3.45
C ALA A 81 -33.82 -2.16 -4.87
N TYR A 82 -34.50 -1.55 -5.85
CA TYR A 82 -34.39 -1.94 -7.25
C TYR A 82 -32.98 -1.72 -7.80
N LEU A 83 -32.40 -0.54 -7.57
CA LEU A 83 -31.05 -0.19 -8.04
C LEU A 83 -29.96 -1.09 -7.44
N ARG A 84 -30.12 -1.53 -6.18
CA ARG A 84 -29.20 -2.47 -5.52
C ARG A 84 -29.16 -3.85 -6.18
N ASN A 85 -30.23 -4.25 -6.86
CA ASN A 85 -30.33 -5.55 -7.52
C ASN A 85 -29.78 -5.54 -8.96
N ILE A 86 -29.38 -4.38 -9.49
CA ILE A 86 -28.81 -4.28 -10.83
C ILE A 86 -27.38 -4.87 -10.82
N PRO A 87 -27.06 -5.81 -11.74
CA PRO A 87 -25.72 -6.38 -11.84
C PRO A 87 -24.66 -5.30 -12.05
N GLY A 88 -23.60 -5.33 -11.23
CA GLY A 88 -22.51 -4.35 -11.28
C GLY A 88 -22.66 -3.19 -10.30
N VAL A 89 -23.81 -3.03 -9.64
CA VAL A 89 -24.00 -2.03 -8.58
C VAL A 89 -23.52 -2.58 -7.25
N ARG A 90 -22.49 -1.95 -6.67
CA ARG A 90 -21.91 -2.37 -5.38
C ARG A 90 -22.66 -1.79 -4.17
N THR A 91 -23.11 -0.54 -4.27
CA THR A 91 -23.81 0.15 -3.17
C THR A 91 -24.72 1.23 -3.72
N VAL A 92 -25.85 1.46 -3.03
CA VAL A 92 -26.81 2.52 -3.33
C VAL A 92 -27.30 3.09 -2.00
N PHE A 93 -27.29 4.41 -1.88
CA PHE A 93 -27.82 5.15 -0.74
C PHE A 93 -28.52 6.42 -1.23
N GLY A 94 -29.58 6.81 -0.54
CA GLY A 94 -30.28 8.06 -0.81
C GLY A 94 -29.50 9.25 -0.25
N VAL A 95 -29.50 10.37 -0.97
CA VAL A 95 -28.93 11.64 -0.53
C VAL A 95 -30.05 12.66 -0.40
N GLY A 96 -30.31 13.11 0.82
CA GLY A 96 -31.22 14.23 1.11
C GLY A 96 -30.43 15.48 1.40
N VAL A 97 -30.77 16.59 0.74
CA VAL A 97 -30.16 17.91 1.00
C VAL A 97 -31.21 18.79 1.67
N GLY A 98 -30.91 19.27 2.87
CA GLY A 98 -31.72 20.25 3.59
C GLY A 98 -30.88 21.46 3.96
N SER A 99 -31.40 22.67 3.76
CA SER A 99 -30.79 23.92 4.21
C SER A 99 -31.62 24.53 5.34
N GLY A 100 -30.96 24.95 6.42
CA GLY A 100 -31.59 25.67 7.53
C GLY A 100 -30.89 26.99 7.79
N VAL A 101 -31.64 28.02 8.20
CA VAL A 101 -31.09 29.30 8.63
C VAL A 101 -30.98 29.29 10.15
N VAL A 102 -29.76 29.45 10.68
CA VAL A 102 -29.55 29.60 12.12
C VAL A 102 -29.81 31.05 12.50
N MET A 103 -30.95 31.34 13.11
CA MET A 103 -31.20 32.65 13.73
C MET A 103 -30.56 32.65 15.12
N GLY A 104 -29.43 33.35 15.24
CA GLY A 104 -28.84 33.65 16.54
C GLY A 104 -29.71 34.65 17.29
N SER A 105 -30.23 34.27 18.45
CA SER A 105 -30.76 35.24 19.42
C SER A 105 -29.59 36.08 19.92
N GLN A 106 -29.51 37.32 19.43
CA GLN A 106 -28.66 38.33 20.01
C GLN A 106 -29.26 38.65 21.38
N GLY A 107 -28.50 38.38 22.44
CA GLY A 107 -28.91 38.62 23.81
C GLY A 107 -29.13 40.10 24.08
N GLU A 108 -30.23 40.39 24.77
CA GLU A 108 -30.40 41.59 25.59
C GLU A 108 -29.88 41.30 27.00
#